data_AF-A0A326RRM3-F1
#
_entry.id   AF-A0A326RRM3-F1
#
_cell.length_a   1.000
_cell.length_b   1.000
_cell.length_c   1.000
_cell.angle_alpha   90.00
_cell.angle_beta   90.00
_cell.angle_gamma   90.00
#
_symmetry.space_group_name_H-M   'P 1'
#
loop_
_entity.id
_entity.type
_entity.pdbx_description
1 polymer ?
#
loop_
_entity_poly.entity_id
_entity_poly.type
_entity_poly.pdbx_seq_one_letter_code
_entity_poly.pdbx_strand_id
1 'polypeptide(L)'
;MENNNLSSGERKLQCSDVSKCFQLLESILDGELGEEGKDLLKQKLEKCQPCFEHFHLEQAIREVLKTKCTKQPLPEKLADSIRQMIHDVR
;
A
#
# COMPACT_ATOMS: atom_id res chain seq x y z
N MET A 1 -2.72 9.43 33.23
CA MET A 1 -3.02 8.02 33.52
C MET A 1 -3.79 7.49 32.33
N GLU A 2 -3.12 6.87 31.37
CA GLU A 2 -3.79 6.17 30.26
C GLU A 2 -3.80 4.69 30.61
N ASN A 3 -4.87 4.28 31.28
CA ASN A 3 -5.21 2.89 31.46
C ASN A 3 -5.95 2.43 30.20
N ASN A 4 -5.33 1.57 29.41
CA ASN A 4 -6.07 0.66 28.56
C ASN A 4 -5.41 -0.71 28.64
N ASN A 5 -5.96 -1.49 29.57
CA ASN A 5 -5.78 -2.92 29.67
C ASN A 5 -6.35 -3.53 28.39
N LEU A 6 -5.49 -3.89 27.44
CA LEU A 6 -5.92 -4.49 26.17
C LEU A 6 -5.74 -6.00 26.24
N SER A 7 -6.88 -6.67 26.32
CA SER A 7 -7.05 -8.10 26.13
C SER A 7 -6.51 -8.51 24.76
N SER A 8 -5.91 -9.70 24.68
CA SER A 8 -5.34 -10.26 23.45
C SER A 8 -6.38 -10.29 22.32
N GLY A 9 -6.30 -9.36 21.38
CA GLY A 9 -7.11 -9.34 20.15
C GLY A 9 -7.72 -7.98 19.79
N GLU A 10 -7.72 -6.99 20.68
CA GLU A 10 -8.35 -5.70 20.42
C GLU A 10 -7.37 -4.69 19.82
N ARG A 11 -7.69 -4.18 18.61
CA ARG A 11 -6.91 -3.11 17.96
C ARG A 11 -7.14 -1.79 18.69
N LYS A 12 -6.10 -0.97 18.81
CA LYS A 12 -6.28 0.40 19.34
C LYS A 12 -7.19 1.20 18.41
N LEU A 13 -8.12 1.95 19.00
CA LEU A 13 -9.09 2.78 18.27
C LEU A 13 -8.50 4.14 17.83
N GLN A 14 -7.40 4.58 18.44
CA GLN A 14 -6.71 5.82 18.08
C GLN A 14 -5.24 5.56 17.74
N CYS A 15 -4.77 6.17 16.65
CA CYS A 15 -3.35 6.19 16.31
C CYS A 15 -2.75 7.54 16.67
N SER A 16 -1.64 7.54 17.43
CA SER A 16 -0.93 8.76 17.82
C SER A 16 -0.42 9.55 16.61
N ASP A 17 0.02 8.85 15.57
CA ASP A 17 0.55 9.42 14.33
C ASP A 17 -0.11 8.75 13.12
N VAL A 18 -1.41 9.00 12.93
CA VAL A 18 -2.18 8.49 11.77
C VAL A 18 -1.46 8.80 10.45
N SER A 19 -1.05 10.06 10.25
CA SER A 19 -0.43 10.53 9.01
C SER A 19 0.84 9.75 8.65
N LYS A 20 1.79 9.61 9.58
CA LYS A 20 3.01 8.82 9.36
C LYS A 20 2.72 7.35 9.09
N CYS A 21 1.71 6.79 9.75
CA CYS A 21 1.30 5.42 9.50
C CYS A 21 0.74 5.26 8.09
N PHE A 22 -0.09 6.19 7.62
CA PHE A 22 -0.66 6.12 6.28
C PHE A 22 0.42 6.21 5.20
N GLN A 23 1.35 7.16 5.33
CA GLN A 23 2.49 7.28 4.42
C GLN A 23 3.30 5.98 4.35
N LEU A 24 3.57 5.37 5.51
CA LEU A 24 4.27 4.09 5.54
C LEU A 24 3.47 2.98 4.86
N LEU A 25 2.16 2.92 5.09
CA LEU A 25 1.28 1.94 4.45
C LEU A 25 1.25 2.11 2.92
N GLU A 26 1.21 3.35 2.44
CA GLU A 26 1.22 3.71 1.02
C GLU A 26 2.55 3.29 0.38
N SER A 27 3.69 3.64 0.98
CA SER A 27 5.01 3.21 0.49
C SER A 27 5.16 1.69 0.43
N ILE A 28 4.55 0.95 1.38
CA ILE A 28 4.52 -0.51 1.34
C ILE A 28 3.63 -1.01 0.19
N LEU A 29 2.46 -0.39 -0.02
CA LEU A 29 1.53 -0.73 -1.10
C LEU A 29 2.11 -0.42 -2.49
N ASP A 30 2.97 0.58 -2.59
CA ASP A 30 3.67 0.95 -3.83
C ASP A 30 4.92 0.10 -4.08
N GLY A 31 5.29 -0.75 -3.12
CA GLY A 31 6.40 -1.71 -3.26
C GLY A 31 7.78 -1.14 -2.92
N GLU A 32 7.86 0.05 -2.32
CA GLU A 32 9.13 0.72 -2.00
C GLU A 32 9.91 0.01 -0.88
N LEU A 33 9.23 -0.72 0.02
CA LEU A 33 9.83 -1.39 1.19
C LEU A 33 10.06 -2.90 1.01
N GLY A 34 9.74 -3.48 -0.14
CA GLY A 34 9.98 -4.91 -0.41
C GLY A 34 9.36 -5.88 0.61
N GLU A 35 10.10 -6.92 0.99
CA GLU A 35 9.64 -7.97 1.92
C GLU A 35 9.52 -7.47 3.37
N GLU A 36 10.45 -6.63 3.84
CA GLU A 36 10.46 -6.08 5.20
C GLU A 36 9.23 -5.21 5.48
N GLY A 37 8.71 -4.55 4.44
CA GLY A 37 7.46 -3.79 4.52
C GLY A 37 6.24 -4.65 4.88
N LYS A 38 6.19 -5.92 4.46
CA LYS A 38 5.02 -6.79 4.66
C LYS A 38 4.84 -7.19 6.13
N ASP A 39 5.93 -7.50 6.83
CA ASP A 39 5.86 -7.85 8.25
C ASP A 39 5.53 -6.64 9.11
N LEU A 40 6.10 -5.48 8.78
CA LEU A 40 5.78 -4.22 9.45
C LEU A 40 4.30 -3.84 9.26
N LEU A 41 3.78 -4.01 8.05
CA LEU A 41 2.38 -3.80 7.72
C LEU A 41 1.47 -4.70 8.58
N LYS A 42 1.71 -6.02 8.61
CA LYS A 42 0.92 -6.96 9.42
C LYS A 42 0.85 -6.52 10.88
N GLN A 43 2.00 -6.23 11.49
CA GLN A 43 2.04 -5.78 12.88
C GLN A 43 1.24 -4.50 13.14
N LYS A 44 1.21 -3.56 12.19
CA LYS A 44 0.44 -2.32 12.32
C LYS A 44 -1.06 -2.58 12.19
N LEU A 45 -1.46 -3.41 11.24
CA LEU A 45 -2.85 -3.80 11.01
C LEU A 45 -3.43 -4.62 12.16
N GLU A 46 -2.62 -5.43 12.84
CA GLU A 46 -3.02 -6.18 14.03
C GLU A 46 -3.20 -5.31 15.27
N LYS A 47 -2.52 -4.16 15.34
CA LYS A 47 -2.49 -3.31 16.53
C LYS A 47 -3.36 -2.05 16.40
N CYS A 48 -3.82 -1.69 15.20
CA CYS A 48 -4.43 -0.37 14.93
C CYS A 48 -5.64 -0.43 14.00
N GLN A 49 -6.81 -0.08 14.53
CA GLN A 49 -8.08 -0.07 13.78
C GLN A 49 -8.10 0.98 12.65
N PRO A 50 -7.75 2.28 12.87
CA PRO A 50 -7.79 3.26 11.79
C PRO A 50 -6.79 2.96 10.66
N CYS A 51 -5.63 2.37 10.96
CA CYS A 51 -4.70 1.92 9.91
C CYS A 51 -5.24 0.72 9.14
N PHE A 52 -5.95 -0.18 9.82
CA PHE A 52 -6.61 -1.31 9.19
C PHE A 52 -7.68 -0.84 8.19
N GLU A 53 -8.54 0.08 8.59
CA GLU A 53 -9.59 0.63 7.72
C GLU A 53 -9.00 1.36 6.50
N HIS A 54 -7.98 2.21 6.72
CA HIS A 54 -7.30 2.91 5.64
C HIS A 54 -6.69 1.96 4.60
N PHE A 55 -6.00 0.92 5.07
CA PHE A 55 -5.41 -0.09 4.21
C PHE A 55 -6.44 -0.81 3.34
N HIS A 56 -7.58 -1.18 3.91
CA HIS A 56 -8.64 -1.87 3.18
C HIS A 56 -9.30 -0.95 2.14
N LEU A 57 -9.48 0.33 2.48
CA LEU A 57 -9.98 1.32 1.54
C LEU A 57 -9.02 1.50 0.36
N GLU A 58 -7.74 1.72 0.62
CA GLU A 58 -6.68 1.84 -0.39
C GLU A 58 -6.64 0.61 -1.31
N GLN A 59 -6.69 -0.60 -0.75
CA GLN A 59 -6.74 -1.82 -1.55
C GLN A 59 -8.00 -1.90 -2.42
N ALA A 60 -9.17 -1.60 -1.88
CA ALA A 60 -10.42 -1.61 -2.64
C ALA A 60 -10.36 -0.61 -3.82
N ILE A 61 -9.80 0.58 -3.59
CA ILE A 61 -9.56 1.57 -4.65
C ILE A 61 -8.61 1.00 -5.70
N ARG A 62 -7.48 0.42 -5.29
CA ARG A 62 -6.51 -0.21 -6.21
C ARG A 62 -7.12 -1.35 -7.02
N GLU A 63 -8.00 -2.16 -6.43
CA GLU A 63 -8.74 -3.20 -7.14
C GLU A 63 -9.71 -2.62 -8.17
N VAL A 64 -10.45 -1.56 -7.81
CA VAL A 64 -11.32 -0.85 -8.75
C VAL A 64 -10.50 -0.25 -9.88
N LEU A 65 -9.38 0.40 -9.60
CA LEU A 65 -8.49 0.94 -10.63
C LEU A 65 -7.93 -0.17 -11.52
N LYS A 66 -7.50 -1.31 -10.97
CA LYS A 66 -7.06 -2.46 -11.78
C LYS A 66 -8.17 -3.00 -12.69
N THR A 67 -9.40 -3.04 -12.21
CA THR A 67 -10.53 -3.58 -13.00
C THR A 67 -11.09 -2.58 -14.02
N LYS A 68 -11.03 -1.27 -13.72
CA LYS A 68 -11.60 -0.21 -14.57
C LYS A 68 -10.58 0.45 -15.50
N CYS A 69 -9.32 0.56 -15.08
CA CYS A 69 -8.29 1.23 -15.87
C CYS A 69 -7.57 0.30 -16.86
N THR A 70 -7.72 -1.03 -16.82
CA THR A 70 -6.98 -1.89 -17.77
C THR A 70 -7.72 -3.14 -18.26
N LYS A 71 -8.08 -3.09 -19.55
CA LYS A 71 -7.76 -4.14 -20.55
C LYS A 71 -7.45 -3.52 -21.93
N GLN A 72 -6.87 -2.32 -21.98
CA GLN A 72 -6.40 -1.78 -23.25
C GLN A 72 -4.98 -2.28 -23.49
N PRO A 73 -4.70 -2.97 -24.62
CA PRO A 73 -3.35 -3.37 -24.95
C PRO A 73 -2.46 -2.13 -25.06
N LEU A 74 -1.23 -2.25 -24.56
CA LEU A 74 -0.22 -1.22 -24.75
C LEU A 74 -0.06 -0.97 -26.26
N PRO A 75 -0.19 0.27 -26.75
CA PRO A 75 0.00 0.56 -28.17
C PRO A 75 1.38 0.09 -28.63
N GLU A 76 1.44 -0.72 -29.70
CA GLU A 76 2.69 -1.33 -30.18
C GLU A 76 3.78 -0.29 -30.45
N LYS A 77 3.40 0.86 -31.03
CA LYS A 77 4.32 1.98 -31.26
C LYS A 77 5.02 2.47 -29.99
N LEU A 78 4.30 2.54 -28.87
CA LEU A 78 4.87 2.97 -27.60
C LEU A 78 5.83 1.91 -27.06
N ALA A 79 5.46 0.62 -27.17
CA ALA A 79 6.33 -0.48 -26.79
C ALA A 79 7.64 -0.49 -27.58
N ASP A 80 7.57 -0.28 -28.89
CA ASP A 80 8.74 -0.23 -29.76
C ASP A 80 9.61 1.00 -29.49
N SER A 81 9.03 2.17 -29.27
CA SER A 81 9.78 3.37 -28.86
C SER A 81 10.53 3.16 -27.54
N ILE A 82 9.91 2.50 -26.55
CA ILE A 82 10.59 2.18 -25.29
C ILE A 82 11.76 1.22 -25.51
N ARG A 83 11.58 0.18 -26.32
CA ARG A 83 12.66 -0.78 -26.64
C ARG A 83 13.83 -0.11 -27.36
N GLN A 84 13.55 0.79 -28.30
CA GLN A 84 14.59 1.55 -29.00
C GLN A 84 15.38 2.44 -28.04
N MET A 85 14.71 3.20 -27.16
CA MET A 85 15.41 4.00 -26.15
C MET A 85 16.32 3.16 -25.23
N ILE A 86 15.87 1.97 -24.81
CA ILE A 86 16.69 1.08 -23.99
C ILE A 86 17.93 0.59 -24.77
N HIS A 87 17.78 0.32 -26.06
CA HIS A 87 18.88 -0.11 -26.92
C HIS A 87 19.89 1.03 -27.17
N ASP A 88 19.42 2.27 -27.32
CA ASP A 88 20.24 3.45 -27.64
C ASP A 88 20.98 4.04 -26.42
N VAL A 89 20.62 3.64 -25.19
CA VAL A 89 21.32 4.02 -23.94
C VAL A 89 22.65 3.24 -23.75
N ARG A 90 23.16 2.60 -24.80
CA ARG A 90 24.45 1.89 -24.80
C ARG A 90 25.62 2.74 -25.28
#